data_AF-A0A4Y2W8N4-F1
#
_entry.id   AF-A0A4Y2W8N4-F1
#
_cell.length_a   1.000
_cell.length_b   1.000
_cell.length_c   1.000
_cell.angle_alpha   90.00
_cell.angle_beta   90.00
_cell.angle_gamma   90.00
#
_symmetry.space_group_name_H-M   'P 1'
#
loop_
_entity.id
_entity.type
_entity.pdbx_description
1 polymer ?
#
loop_
_entity_poly.entity_id
_entity_poly.type
_entity_poly.pdbx_seq_one_letter_code
_entity_poly.pdbx_strand_id
1 'polypeptide(L)'
;MWLLNIGSGNLTEISELPCDSIEIPQKMVVEANLIEAIYSENLTDIEVEQLAKRVILAPTNKKTLEMTRSIIAKLQGEPHTFYSSDSIISEDYNDLQNYPPEFLHDLTPSGMPSHALILKKGVIVMLLRN
;
A
#
# COMPACT_ATOMS: atom_id res chain seq x y z
N MET A 1 -8.24 24.30 -4.42
CA MET A 1 -7.28 23.28 -3.91
C MET A 1 -6.83 22.46 -5.11
N TRP A 2 -5.53 22.25 -5.35
CA TRP A 2 -5.06 21.64 -6.61
C TRP A 2 -5.65 20.25 -6.88
N LEU A 3 -5.76 19.41 -5.84
CA LEU A 3 -6.40 18.09 -5.94
C LEU A 3 -7.87 18.15 -6.38
N LEU A 4 -8.62 19.16 -5.90
CA LEU A 4 -10.00 19.38 -6.33
C LEU A 4 -10.06 19.86 -7.79
N ASN A 5 -9.11 20.70 -8.21
CA ASN A 5 -9.05 21.16 -9.60
C ASN A 5 -8.76 20.00 -10.57
N ILE A 6 -7.94 19.01 -10.16
CA ILE A 6 -7.80 17.74 -10.90
C ILE A 6 -9.14 17.03 -11.00
N GLY A 7 -9.79 16.75 -9.86
CA GLY A 7 -11.03 15.98 -9.83
C GLY A 7 -12.18 16.64 -10.59
N SER A 8 -12.15 17.98 -10.74
CA SER A 8 -13.13 18.75 -11.50
C SER A 8 -12.74 18.97 -12.97
N GLY A 9 -11.57 18.55 -13.42
CA GLY A 9 -11.10 18.81 -14.79
C GLY A 9 -10.79 20.29 -15.07
N ASN A 10 -10.51 21.08 -14.04
CA ASN A 10 -10.27 22.53 -14.13
C ASN A 10 -8.77 22.87 -14.27
N LEU A 11 -7.91 21.89 -14.54
CA LEU A 11 -6.49 22.15 -14.80
C LEU A 11 -6.30 22.63 -16.24
N THR A 12 -5.41 23.61 -16.41
CA THR A 12 -5.01 24.09 -17.73
C THR A 12 -4.19 23.02 -18.45
N GLU A 13 -4.53 22.78 -19.72
CA GLU A 13 -3.71 21.96 -20.62
C GLU A 13 -2.32 22.58 -20.78
N ILE A 14 -1.30 21.73 -20.74
CA ILE A 14 0.10 22.14 -20.87
C ILE A 14 0.48 21.89 -22.33
N SER A 15 0.67 22.96 -23.10
CA SER A 15 0.79 22.91 -24.57
C SER A 15 1.94 22.04 -25.12
N GLU A 16 2.92 21.70 -24.29
CA GLU A 16 4.10 20.89 -24.65
C GLU A 16 4.02 19.43 -24.18
N LEU A 17 2.94 19.04 -23.52
CA LEU A 17 2.75 17.68 -22.98
C LEU A 17 1.52 17.00 -23.59
N PRO A 18 1.45 15.66 -23.55
CA PRO A 18 0.24 14.93 -23.91
C PRO A 18 -0.99 15.46 -23.16
N CYS A 19 -2.17 15.48 -23.80
CA CYS A 19 -3.43 15.97 -23.21
C CYS A 19 -3.81 15.33 -21.85
N ASP A 20 -3.21 14.20 -21.49
CA ASP A 20 -3.45 13.50 -20.21
C ASP A 20 -2.42 13.84 -19.12
N SER A 21 -1.60 14.86 -19.35
CA SER A 21 -0.52 15.25 -18.43
C SER A 21 -0.97 16.31 -17.45
N ILE A 22 -0.49 16.18 -16.21
CA ILE A 22 -0.72 17.14 -15.15
C ILE A 22 0.63 17.60 -14.57
N GLU A 23 0.75 18.88 -14.25
CA GLU A 23 1.90 19.40 -13.52
C GLU A 23 1.64 19.30 -12.01
N ILE A 24 2.48 18.53 -11.32
CA ILE A 24 2.45 18.40 -9.86
C ILE A 24 3.16 19.61 -9.26
N PRO A 25 2.51 20.43 -8.40
CA PRO A 25 3.14 21.55 -7.75
C PRO A 25 4.34 21.09 -6.94
N GLN A 26 5.48 21.79 -7.03
CA GLN A 26 6.71 21.42 -6.30
C GLN A 26 6.50 21.28 -4.79
N LYS A 27 5.60 22.07 -4.19
CA LYS A 27 5.20 21.95 -2.78
C LYS A 27 4.50 20.63 -2.40
N MET A 28 4.10 19.82 -3.37
CA MET A 28 3.47 18.51 -3.21
C MET A 28 4.43 17.37 -3.58
N VAL A 29 5.65 17.70 -4.02
CA VAL A 29 6.69 16.75 -4.37
C VAL A 29 7.64 16.62 -3.20
N VAL A 30 8.02 15.39 -2.87
CA VAL A 30 9.05 15.07 -1.90
C VAL A 30 10.07 14.20 -2.62
N GLU A 31 11.33 14.66 -2.68
CA GLU A 31 12.43 13.91 -3.28
C GLU A 31 13.03 12.85 -2.32
N ALA A 32 12.81 13.03 -1.02
CA ALA A 32 13.25 12.10 0.02
C ALA A 32 12.33 10.87 0.13
N ASN A 33 12.72 9.93 1.00
CA ASN A 33 11.88 8.78 1.31
C ASN A 33 10.54 9.22 1.93
N LEU A 34 9.44 8.90 1.24
CA LEU A 34 8.09 9.30 1.67
C LEU A 34 7.73 8.74 3.06
N ILE A 35 8.23 7.56 3.42
CA ILE A 35 8.00 6.97 4.74
C ILE A 35 8.65 7.85 5.81
N GLU A 36 9.88 8.29 5.60
CA GLU A 36 10.60 9.15 6.56
C GLU A 36 10.02 10.56 6.59
N ALA A 37 9.56 11.08 5.45
CA ALA A 37 8.89 12.38 5.39
C ALA A 37 7.57 12.40 6.19
N ILE A 38 6.79 11.31 6.15
CA ILE A 38 5.49 11.22 6.83
C ILE A 38 5.63 10.73 8.27
N TYR A 39 6.44 9.70 8.49
CA TYR A 39 6.54 8.97 9.76
C TYR A 39 7.78 9.32 10.59
N SER A 40 8.67 10.18 10.08
CA SER A 40 10.00 10.44 10.68
C SER A 40 10.92 9.21 10.65
N GLU A 41 12.23 9.41 10.85
CA GLU A 41 13.19 8.28 10.80
C GLU A 41 12.96 7.26 11.92
N ASN A 42 12.56 7.73 13.11
CA ASN A 42 12.32 6.92 14.29
C ASN A 42 10.83 6.83 14.64
N LEU A 43 10.25 5.66 14.37
CA LEU A 43 8.88 5.31 14.76
C LEU A 43 8.75 4.90 16.24
N THR A 44 9.83 4.98 17.01
CA THR A 44 9.97 4.42 18.36
C THR A 44 9.15 5.16 19.42
N ASP A 45 8.96 6.47 19.27
CA ASP A 45 8.33 7.34 20.27
C ASP A 45 7.00 7.96 19.79
N ILE A 46 6.47 7.49 18.66
CA ILE A 46 5.21 8.02 18.12
C ILE A 46 4.04 7.28 18.76
N GLU A 47 3.17 8.03 19.45
CA GLU A 47 1.91 7.53 19.97
C GLU A 47 1.03 6.93 18.85
N VAL A 48 0.30 5.86 19.17
CA VAL A 48 -0.57 5.16 18.22
C VAL A 48 -1.63 6.10 17.62
N GLU A 49 -2.11 7.05 18.42
CA GLU A 49 -3.08 8.08 18.04
C GLU A 49 -2.51 9.06 16.99
N GLN A 50 -1.20 9.29 17.00
CA GLN A 50 -0.53 10.12 15.99
C GLN A 50 -0.24 9.33 14.72
N LEU A 51 0.11 8.04 14.86
CA LEU A 51 0.22 7.13 13.72
C LEU A 51 -1.11 7.01 12.98
N ALA A 52 -2.24 6.95 13.70
CA ALA A 52 -3.58 6.79 13.13
C ALA A 52 -4.03 7.98 12.26
N LYS A 53 -3.39 9.15 12.43
CA LYS A 53 -3.66 10.36 11.64
C LYS A 53 -2.87 10.41 10.33
N ARG A 54 -1.94 9.48 10.12
CA ARG A 54 -1.03 9.45 8.97
C ARG A 54 -1.41 8.30 8.06
N VAL A 55 -1.53 8.58 6.77
CA VAL A 55 -1.83 7.57 5.74
C VAL A 55 -0.95 7.81 4.53
N ILE A 56 -0.51 6.72 3.91
CA ILE A 56 0.14 6.72 2.60
C ILE A 56 -0.77 5.97 1.65
N LEU A 57 -1.08 6.59 0.52
CA LEU A 57 -1.84 5.99 -0.56
C LEU A 57 -0.90 5.77 -1.75
N ALA A 58 -1.01 4.61 -2.39
CA ALA A 58 -0.29 4.29 -3.61
C ALA A 58 -1.24 3.74 -4.68
N PRO A 59 -0.92 3.87 -5.98
CA PRO A 59 -1.81 3.44 -7.05
C PRO A 59 -2.07 1.93 -7.11
N THR A 60 -1.17 1.11 -6.55
CA THR A 60 -1.27 -0.36 -6.58
C THR A 60 -1.14 -0.97 -5.20
N ASN A 61 -1.89 -2.05 -4.95
CA ASN A 61 -1.82 -2.81 -3.70
C ASN A 61 -0.42 -3.34 -3.42
N LYS A 62 0.29 -3.80 -4.46
CA LYS A 62 1.69 -4.24 -4.35
C LYS A 62 2.57 -3.13 -3.76
N LYS A 63 2.45 -1.90 -4.28
CA LYS A 63 3.27 -0.79 -3.78
C LYS A 63 2.91 -0.40 -2.36
N THR A 64 1.60 -0.36 -2.04
CA THR A 64 1.13 -0.14 -0.67
C THR A 64 1.70 -1.20 0.28
N LEU A 65 1.67 -2.47 -0.09
CA LEU A 65 2.19 -3.58 0.72
C LEU A 65 3.69 -3.46 1.00
N GLU A 66 4.50 -3.12 -0.01
CA GLU A 66 5.94 -2.84 0.16
C GLU A 66 6.18 -1.72 1.19
N MET A 67 5.41 -0.64 1.10
CA MET A 67 5.53 0.51 2.01
C MET A 67 5.08 0.15 3.42
N THR A 68 3.94 -0.54 3.57
CA THR A 68 3.44 -1.03 4.87
C THR A 68 4.45 -1.95 5.54
N ARG A 69 5.07 -2.89 4.80
CA ARG A 69 6.12 -3.76 5.33
C ARG A 69 7.34 -2.96 5.82
N SER A 70 7.74 -1.94 5.08
CA SER A 70 8.86 -1.06 5.45
C SER A 70 8.56 -0.26 6.73
N ILE A 71 7.32 0.20 6.90
CA ILE A 71 6.86 0.87 8.13
C ILE A 71 6.86 -0.12 9.32
N ILE A 72 6.33 -1.33 9.12
CA ILE A 72 6.32 -2.37 10.16
C ILE A 72 7.74 -2.77 10.55
N ALA A 73 8.67 -2.86 9.61
CA ALA A 73 10.07 -3.17 9.90
C ALA A 73 10.69 -2.15 10.86
N LYS A 74 10.35 -0.86 10.72
CA LYS A 74 10.82 0.24 11.58
C LYS A 74 10.13 0.30 12.96
N LEU A 75 8.98 -0.36 13.16
CA LEU A 75 8.32 -0.44 14.47
C LEU A 75 9.08 -1.35 15.44
N GLN A 76 9.05 -1.00 16.73
CA GLN A 76 9.63 -1.85 17.79
C GLN A 76 8.81 -3.13 18.01
N GLY A 77 9.48 -4.15 18.54
CA GLY A 77 8.88 -5.43 18.90
C GLY A 77 9.04 -6.51 17.85
N GLU A 78 8.82 -7.74 18.28
CA GLU A 78 8.98 -8.93 17.44
C GLU A 78 7.84 -9.03 16.42
N PRO A 79 8.16 -9.25 15.13
CA PRO A 79 7.15 -9.49 14.11
C PRO A 79 6.52 -10.88 14.29
N HIS A 80 5.22 -10.95 14.09
CA HIS A 80 4.49 -12.21 13.94
C HIS A 80 3.88 -12.27 12.54
N THR A 81 4.12 -13.37 11.82
CA THR A 81 3.63 -13.54 10.44
C THR A 81 2.56 -14.61 10.41
N PHE A 82 1.39 -14.26 9.88
CA PHE A 82 0.29 -15.18 9.60
C PHE A 82 0.23 -15.41 8.09
N TYR A 83 0.26 -16.67 7.68
CA TYR A 83 0.19 -17.06 6.27
C TYR A 83 -1.24 -17.44 5.90
N SER A 84 -1.70 -17.05 4.71
CA SER A 84 -2.95 -17.56 4.15
C SER A 84 -2.79 -19.04 3.75
N SER A 85 -3.92 -19.72 3.64
CA SER A 85 -4.00 -21.07 3.12
C SER A 85 -4.75 -20.99 1.79
N ASP A 86 -4.01 -20.80 0.71
CA ASP A 86 -4.59 -20.58 -0.61
C ASP A 86 -4.66 -21.90 -1.41
N SER A 87 -5.82 -22.14 -2.02
CA SER A 87 -6.05 -23.30 -2.87
C SER A 87 -7.11 -22.97 -3.91
N ILE A 88 -6.96 -23.51 -5.12
CA ILE A 88 -8.03 -23.48 -6.11
C ILE A 88 -9.02 -24.61 -5.86
N ILE A 89 -10.28 -24.37 -6.20
CA ILE A 89 -11.32 -25.41 -6.24
C ILE A 89 -11.64 -25.63 -7.72
N SER A 90 -10.98 -26.59 -8.35
CA SER A 90 -11.24 -27.00 -9.73
C SER A 90 -11.07 -28.52 -9.87
N GLU A 91 -11.91 -29.14 -10.69
CA GLU A 91 -11.79 -30.55 -11.08
C GLU A 91 -10.94 -30.72 -12.36
N ASP A 92 -10.57 -29.61 -13.04
CA ASP A 92 -9.73 -29.63 -14.23
C ASP A 92 -8.24 -29.73 -13.86
N TYR A 93 -7.57 -30.76 -14.37
CA TYR A 93 -6.15 -30.99 -14.14
C TYR A 93 -5.25 -29.90 -14.77
N ASN A 94 -5.72 -29.21 -15.81
CA ASN A 94 -5.00 -28.09 -16.39
C ASN A 94 -5.00 -26.88 -15.44
N ASP A 95 -6.11 -26.61 -14.76
CA ASP A 95 -6.17 -25.51 -13.77
C ASP A 95 -5.22 -25.78 -12.59
N LEU A 96 -5.16 -27.02 -12.11
CA LEU A 96 -4.25 -27.41 -11.03
C LEU A 96 -2.76 -27.21 -11.39
N GLN A 97 -2.40 -27.33 -12.67
CA GLN A 97 -1.05 -27.04 -13.15
C GLN A 97 -0.80 -25.55 -13.41
N ASN A 98 -1.82 -24.83 -13.88
CA ASN A 98 -1.69 -23.42 -14.26
C ASN A 98 -1.69 -22.46 -13.06
N TYR A 99 -2.25 -22.88 -11.92
CA TYR A 99 -2.35 -22.05 -10.71
C TYR A 99 -1.65 -22.72 -9.51
N PRO A 100 -0.32 -22.81 -9.53
CA PRO A 100 0.42 -23.37 -8.40
C PRO A 100 0.32 -22.46 -7.16
N PRO A 101 0.56 -22.99 -5.94
CA PRO A 101 0.46 -22.21 -4.70
C PRO A 101 1.31 -20.94 -4.71
N GLU A 102 2.50 -20.99 -5.29
CA GLU A 102 3.40 -19.84 -5.42
C GLU A 102 2.76 -18.69 -6.20
N PHE A 103 2.04 -19.02 -7.28
CA PHE A 103 1.29 -18.02 -8.04
C PHE A 103 0.17 -17.40 -7.19
N LEU A 104 -0.55 -18.22 -6.41
CA LEU A 104 -1.63 -17.74 -5.54
C LEU A 104 -1.10 -16.81 -4.44
N HIS A 105 0.06 -17.16 -3.86
CA HIS A 105 0.67 -16.38 -2.78
C HIS A 105 1.13 -14.98 -3.23
N ASP A 106 1.40 -14.80 -4.52
CA ASP A 106 1.79 -13.52 -5.12
C ASP A 106 0.59 -12.63 -5.49
N LEU A 107 -0.64 -13.16 -5.45
CA LEU A 107 -1.83 -12.38 -5.78
C LEU A 107 -2.12 -11.33 -4.69
N THR A 108 -2.42 -10.10 -5.13
CA THR A 108 -2.88 -9.01 -4.25
C THR A 108 -4.25 -8.46 -4.69
N PRO A 109 -5.29 -9.30 -4.74
CA PRO A 109 -6.61 -8.87 -5.22
C PRO A 109 -7.23 -7.86 -4.25
N SER A 110 -8.06 -6.97 -4.79
CA SER A 110 -8.76 -5.99 -3.97
C SER A 110 -9.70 -6.67 -2.97
N GLY A 111 -9.72 -6.20 -1.72
CA GLY A 111 -10.59 -6.74 -0.68
C GLY A 111 -10.14 -8.09 -0.07
N MET A 112 -8.93 -8.56 -0.39
CA MET A 112 -8.31 -9.69 0.32
C MET A 112 -6.96 -9.28 0.92
N PRO A 113 -6.60 -9.83 2.10
CA PRO A 113 -5.27 -9.64 2.67
C PRO A 113 -4.23 -10.34 1.78
N SER A 114 -2.99 -9.86 1.81
CA SER A 114 -1.86 -10.56 1.18
C SER A 114 -1.56 -11.88 1.87
N HIS A 115 -0.96 -12.83 1.16
CA HIS A 115 -0.59 -14.14 1.70
C HIS A 115 0.14 -14.07 3.05
N ALA A 116 1.15 -13.21 3.17
CA ALA A 116 1.87 -12.99 4.42
C ALA A 116 1.39 -11.71 5.13
N LEU A 117 0.60 -11.88 6.20
CA LEU A 117 0.20 -10.80 7.10
C LEU A 117 1.21 -10.67 8.24
N ILE A 118 2.04 -9.63 8.20
CA ILE A 118 3.05 -9.34 9.22
C ILE A 118 2.48 -8.34 10.22
N LEU A 119 2.55 -8.65 11.52
CA LEU A 119 2.06 -7.80 12.60
C LEU A 119 3.14 -7.56 13.65
N LYS A 120 3.14 -6.36 14.24
CA LYS A 120 3.93 -5.99 15.42
C LYS A 120 3.05 -5.24 16.41
N LYS A 121 3.44 -5.21 17.68
CA LYS A 121 2.75 -4.40 18.69
C LYS A 121 2.77 -2.92 18.27
N GLY A 122 1.60 -2.27 18.27
CA GLY A 122 1.46 -0.85 17.91
C GLY A 122 1.21 -0.59 16.42
N VAL A 123 1.12 -1.62 15.57
CA VAL A 123 0.72 -1.45 14.17
C VAL A 123 -0.78 -1.17 14.05
N ILE A 124 -1.16 -0.32 13.09
CA ILE A 124 -2.56 -0.06 12.75
C ILE A 124 -3.02 -1.12 11.75
N VAL A 125 -4.18 -1.72 12.02
CA VAL A 125 -4.79 -2.73 11.15
C VAL A 125 -6.12 -2.23 10.61
N MET A 126 -6.44 -2.62 9.37
CA MET A 126 -7.73 -2.38 8.75
C MET A 126 -8.51 -3.69 8.70
N LEU A 127 -9.74 -3.69 9.20
CA LEU A 127 -10.67 -4.81 9.03
C LEU A 127 -11.21 -4.78 7.59
N LEU A 128 -11.03 -5.88 6.86
CA LEU A 128 -11.47 -5.99 5.47
C LEU A 128 -12.87 -6.64 5.34
N ARG A 129 -13.36 -7.30 6.39
CA ARG A 129 -14.65 -7.99 6.43
C ARG A 129 -15.28 -7.85 7.83
N ASN A 130 -16.61 -7.80 7.88
CA ASN A 130 -17.42 -7.75 9.10
C ASN A 130 -17.76 -9.16 9.60
#